data_AF-A0AA37M7J7-F1
#
_entry.id   AF-A0AA37M7J7-F1
#
_cell.length_a   1.000
_cell.length_b   1.000
_cell.length_c   1.000
_cell.angle_alpha   90.00
_cell.angle_beta   90.00
_cell.angle_gamma   90.00
#
_symmetry.space_group_name_H-M   'P 1'
#
loop_
_entity.id
_entity.type
_entity.pdbx_description
1 polymer ?
#
loop_
_entity_poly.entity_id
_entity_poly.type
_entity_poly.pdbx_seq_one_letter_code
_entity_poly.pdbx_strand_id
1 'polypeptide(L)'
;MKSKVGWDTSDGPDGGNLACAWAVRHLVHDALKRWITRSDYTPTVYSELQSCFGEASDESDVPNGGIIISPTAMVKLPNGKRIRRIGHIGLLGSGSGGTRLIYSNKSSTARWAQSHTIDKWKSYYGGRGLKVLYYPLPHKGAQADS
;
A
#
# COMPACT_ATOMS: atom_id res chain seq x y z
N MET A 1 -4.80 0.05 -13.45
CA MET A 1 -3.50 -0.28 -12.83
C MET A 1 -2.46 -0.73 -13.86
N LYS A 2 -2.70 -1.80 -14.62
CA LYS A 2 -1.78 -2.27 -15.69
C LYS A 2 -1.43 -1.18 -16.72
N SER A 3 -2.41 -0.34 -17.09
CA SER A 3 -2.24 0.78 -18.03
C SER A 3 -1.28 1.88 -17.58
N LYS A 4 -0.90 1.92 -16.30
CA LYS A 4 0.00 2.93 -15.73
C LYS A 4 1.41 2.37 -15.46
N VAL A 5 1.67 1.11 -15.81
CA VAL A 5 3.02 0.54 -15.71
C VAL A 5 3.99 1.34 -16.56
N GLY A 6 5.13 1.73 -15.99
CA GLY A 6 6.10 2.61 -16.62
C GLY A 6 5.88 4.09 -16.36
N TRP A 7 4.80 4.49 -15.68
CA TRP A 7 4.61 5.87 -15.23
C TRP A 7 5.77 6.29 -14.31
N ASP A 8 6.40 7.40 -14.67
CA ASP A 8 7.47 8.04 -13.91
C ASP A 8 6.92 8.65 -12.63
N THR A 9 7.52 8.30 -11.49
CA THR A 9 7.16 8.81 -10.17
C THR A 9 8.27 9.65 -9.57
N SER A 10 9.23 10.12 -10.35
CA SER A 10 10.37 10.93 -9.89
C SER A 10 9.97 12.32 -9.38
N ASP A 11 8.82 12.84 -9.82
CA ASP A 11 8.18 14.03 -9.24
C ASP A 11 7.65 13.80 -7.81
N GLY A 12 7.62 12.54 -7.37
CA GLY A 12 7.27 12.18 -6.01
C GLY A 12 8.43 12.38 -5.01
N PRO A 13 8.16 12.20 -3.70
CA PRO A 13 9.14 12.41 -2.64
C PRO A 13 10.47 11.71 -2.88
N ASP A 14 11.57 12.44 -2.62
CA ASP A 14 12.95 11.97 -2.76
C ASP A 14 13.28 11.44 -4.16
N GLY A 15 12.87 12.18 -5.21
CA GLY A 15 13.11 11.78 -6.60
C GLY A 15 12.41 10.47 -6.99
N GLY A 16 11.32 10.13 -6.32
CA GLY A 16 10.59 8.88 -6.51
C GLY A 16 11.02 7.72 -5.60
N ASN A 17 12.08 7.87 -4.79
CA ASN A 17 12.53 6.81 -3.88
C ASN A 17 11.53 6.51 -2.77
N LEU A 18 10.81 7.54 -2.30
CA LEU A 18 9.83 7.44 -1.21
C LEU A 18 8.39 7.65 -1.71
N ALA A 19 8.18 7.58 -3.02
CA ALA A 19 6.91 7.92 -3.65
C ALA A 19 5.84 6.81 -3.62
N CYS A 20 5.92 5.82 -2.72
CA CYS A 20 4.98 4.70 -2.74
C CYS A 20 3.54 5.12 -2.39
N ALA A 21 3.35 5.82 -1.28
CA ALA A 21 2.04 6.38 -0.93
C ALA A 21 1.65 7.51 -1.88
N TRP A 22 2.60 8.35 -2.28
CA TRP A 22 2.40 9.40 -3.28
C TRP A 22 1.80 8.86 -4.57
N ALA A 23 2.42 7.83 -5.15
CA ALA A 23 1.97 7.24 -6.41
C ALA A 23 0.57 6.61 -6.27
N VAL A 24 0.32 5.91 -5.15
CA VAL A 24 -1.01 5.34 -4.86
C VAL A 24 -2.06 6.45 -4.78
N ARG A 25 -1.86 7.51 -3.99
CA ARG A 25 -2.87 8.57 -3.83
C ARG A 25 -3.14 9.33 -5.12
N HIS A 26 -2.13 9.53 -5.97
CA HIS A 26 -2.30 10.18 -7.27
C HIS A 26 -3.04 9.28 -8.26
N LEU A 27 -2.70 7.99 -8.34
CA LEU A 27 -3.44 7.07 -9.21
C LEU A 27 -4.91 6.92 -8.81
N VAL A 28 -5.17 6.85 -7.50
CA VAL A 28 -6.54 6.78 -7.00
C VAL A 28 -7.26 8.10 -7.24
N HIS A 29 -6.60 9.24 -7.06
CA HIS A 29 -7.16 10.55 -7.39
C HIS A 29 -7.46 10.68 -8.89
N ASP A 30 -6.57 10.24 -9.77
CA ASP A 30 -6.79 10.26 -11.21
C ASP A 30 -8.03 9.48 -11.62
N ALA A 31 -8.23 8.32 -11.01
CA ALA A 31 -9.35 7.42 -11.30
C ALA A 31 -10.67 7.88 -10.67
N LEU A 32 -10.64 8.35 -9.42
CA LEU A 32 -11.84 8.64 -8.62
C LEU A 32 -12.12 10.13 -8.45
N LYS A 33 -11.24 11.00 -8.96
CA LYS A 33 -11.25 12.46 -8.78
C LYS A 33 -11.34 12.91 -7.32
N ARG A 34 -10.76 12.12 -6.40
CA ARG A 34 -10.72 12.41 -4.96
C ARG A 34 -9.48 11.85 -4.29
N TRP A 35 -9.03 12.56 -3.25
CA TRP A 35 -7.93 12.12 -2.42
C TRP A 35 -8.43 11.13 -1.37
N ILE A 36 -7.83 9.93 -1.33
CA ILE A 36 -8.05 8.95 -0.26
C ILE A 36 -7.15 9.20 0.97
N THR A 37 -6.09 9.99 0.78
CA THR A 37 -5.17 10.46 1.81
C THR A 37 -4.44 11.70 1.29
N ARG A 38 -3.97 12.55 2.20
CA ARG A 38 -3.05 13.66 1.90
C ARG A 38 -1.60 13.34 2.27
N SER A 39 -1.35 12.17 2.86
CA SER A 39 -0.03 11.78 3.35
C SER A 39 0.74 10.94 2.33
N ASP A 40 2.05 11.14 2.31
CA ASP A 40 3.01 10.29 1.61
C ASP A 40 3.69 9.27 2.54
N TYR A 41 3.27 9.21 3.81
CA TYR A 41 3.85 8.36 4.84
C TYR A 41 2.97 7.15 5.14
N THR A 42 3.48 5.93 4.89
CA THR A 42 2.73 4.69 5.13
C THR A 42 2.16 4.52 6.55
N PRO A 43 2.80 4.97 7.65
CA PRO A 43 2.18 4.91 8.98
C PRO A 43 0.93 5.78 9.09
N THR A 44 0.95 6.99 8.53
CA THR A 44 -0.21 7.90 8.54
C THR A 44 -1.35 7.34 7.71
N VAL A 45 -1.04 6.85 6.50
CA VAL A 45 -2.05 6.21 5.63
C VAL A 45 -2.69 5.00 6.33
N TYR A 46 -1.89 4.20 7.05
CA TYR A 46 -2.41 3.09 7.85
C TYR A 46 -3.36 3.58 8.96
N SER A 47 -2.99 4.61 9.72
CA SER A 47 -3.88 5.16 10.76
C SER A 47 -5.20 5.66 10.18
N GLU A 48 -5.19 6.34 9.03
CA GLU A 48 -6.40 6.80 8.34
C GLU A 48 -7.28 5.62 7.88
N LEU A 49 -6.68 4.56 7.33
CA LEU A 49 -7.39 3.34 6.93
C LEU A 49 -8.01 2.64 8.14
N GLN A 50 -7.30 2.56 9.28
CA GLN A 50 -7.87 2.02 10.50
C GLN A 50 -9.03 2.86 11.04
N SER A 51 -8.91 4.19 11.02
CA SER A 51 -10.02 5.06 11.42
C SER A 51 -11.24 4.91 10.51
N CYS A 52 -11.04 4.57 9.23
CA CYS A 52 -12.12 4.40 8.26
C CYS A 52 -12.81 3.02 8.35
N PHE A 53 -12.06 1.95 8.62
CA PHE A 53 -12.57 0.57 8.51
C PHE A 53 -12.58 -0.22 9.83
N GLY A 54 -11.94 0.30 10.89
CA GLY A 54 -11.70 -0.40 12.15
C GLY A 54 -10.61 -1.46 12.03
N GLU A 55 -10.85 -2.48 11.22
CA GLU A 55 -9.95 -3.63 11.02
C GLU A 55 -9.55 -3.81 9.56
N ALA A 56 -8.49 -4.60 9.33
CA ALA A 56 -8.08 -4.97 7.98
C ALA A 56 -8.97 -6.09 7.46
N SER A 57 -9.28 -6.07 6.17
CA SER A 57 -10.08 -7.10 5.51
C SER A 57 -9.23 -8.33 5.18
N ASP A 58 -9.90 -9.45 4.94
CA ASP A 58 -9.27 -10.59 4.28
C ASP A 58 -8.95 -10.28 2.82
N GLU A 59 -7.90 -10.91 2.31
CA GLU A 59 -7.41 -10.68 0.94
C GLU A 59 -8.48 -10.95 -0.11
N SER A 60 -9.27 -12.01 0.07
CA SER A 60 -10.35 -12.42 -0.83
C SER A 60 -11.47 -11.40 -0.95
N ASP A 61 -11.67 -10.60 0.10
CA ASP A 61 -12.79 -9.66 0.19
C ASP A 61 -12.45 -8.30 -0.40
N VAL A 62 -11.16 -8.06 -0.68
CA VAL A 62 -10.70 -6.80 -1.25
C VAL A 62 -10.70 -6.90 -2.79
N PRO A 63 -11.44 -6.05 -3.51
CA PRO A 63 -11.51 -6.10 -4.97
C PRO A 63 -10.22 -5.60 -5.63
N ASN A 64 -10.11 -5.84 -6.93
CA ASN A 64 -9.03 -5.25 -7.74
C ASN A 64 -9.08 -3.72 -7.64
N GLY A 65 -7.92 -3.11 -7.41
CA GLY A 65 -7.79 -1.68 -7.11
C GLY A 65 -7.84 -1.36 -5.62
N GLY A 66 -8.14 -2.34 -4.77
CA GLY A 66 -7.97 -2.20 -3.32
C GLY A 66 -6.51 -2.07 -2.91
N ILE A 67 -6.29 -1.70 -1.65
CA ILE A 67 -5.00 -1.35 -1.08
C ILE A 67 -4.40 -2.58 -0.39
N ILE A 68 -3.11 -2.80 -0.63
CA ILE A 68 -2.26 -3.60 0.25
C ILE A 68 -1.22 -2.67 0.88
N ILE A 69 -1.06 -2.76 2.20
CA ILE A 69 -0.13 -1.93 2.95
C ILE A 69 0.64 -2.73 4.00
N SER A 70 1.95 -2.47 4.04
CA SER A 70 2.81 -2.85 5.15
C SER A 70 3.38 -1.57 5.74
N PRO A 71 2.80 -1.01 6.82
CA PRO A 71 3.21 0.28 7.34
C PRO A 71 4.64 0.24 7.90
N THR A 72 5.38 1.35 7.75
CA THR A 72 6.69 1.50 8.39
C THR A 72 6.54 1.41 9.91
N ALA A 73 7.33 0.56 10.57
CA ALA A 73 7.19 0.34 12.01
C ALA A 73 8.52 0.01 12.70
N MET A 74 8.53 0.13 14.03
CA MET A 74 9.58 -0.43 14.87
C MET A 74 9.30 -1.91 15.10
N VAL A 75 10.19 -2.78 14.65
CA VAL A 75 10.10 -4.24 14.82
C VAL A 75 11.09 -4.69 15.90
N LYS A 76 10.64 -5.55 16.80
CA LYS A 76 11.49 -6.18 17.82
C LYS A 76 12.09 -7.47 17.24
N LEU A 77 13.42 -7.56 17.23
CA LEU A 77 14.16 -8.74 16.80
C LEU A 77 14.19 -9.81 17.93
N PRO A 78 14.51 -11.08 17.60
CA PRO A 78 14.63 -12.14 18.62
C PRO A 78 15.61 -11.81 19.74
N ASN A 79 16.66 -11.04 19.45
CA ASN A 79 17.64 -10.56 20.44
C ASN A 79 17.16 -9.36 21.27
N GLY A 80 15.88 -9.00 21.22
CA GLY A 80 15.29 -7.89 21.96
C GLY A 80 15.51 -6.50 21.36
N LYS A 81 16.42 -6.33 20.39
CA LYS A 81 16.69 -5.05 19.74
C LYS A 81 15.49 -4.57 18.92
N ARG A 82 15.15 -3.29 19.01
CA ARG A 82 14.15 -2.64 18.16
C ARG A 82 14.82 -1.97 16.97
N ILE A 83 14.32 -2.21 15.77
CA ILE A 83 14.81 -1.60 14.54
C ILE A 83 13.66 -1.02 13.73
N ARG A 84 13.91 0.11 13.06
CA ARG A 84 12.95 0.69 12.13
C ARG A 84 12.98 -0.10 10.83
N ARG A 85 11.84 -0.62 10.39
CA ARG A 85 11.69 -1.31 9.09
C ARG A 85 10.80 -0.46 8.19
N ILE A 86 11.34 -0.11 7.02
CA ILE A 86 10.63 0.68 6.02
C ILE A 86 9.57 -0.19 5.34
N GLY A 87 8.34 0.32 5.43
CA GLY A 87 7.14 -0.27 4.85
C GLY A 87 6.90 0.16 3.41
N HIS A 88 5.77 -0.27 2.86
CA HIS A 88 5.35 0.03 1.50
C HIS A 88 3.83 -0.07 1.33
N ILE A 89 3.33 0.46 0.24
CA ILE A 89 1.90 0.44 -0.13
C ILE A 89 1.77 0.20 -1.62
N GLY A 90 0.74 -0.52 -2.02
CA GLY A 90 0.41 -0.81 -3.41
C GLY A 90 -1.08 -1.04 -3.62
N LEU A 91 -1.44 -1.30 -4.87
CA LEU A 91 -2.80 -1.64 -5.30
C LEU A 91 -2.86 -3.10 -5.78
N LEU A 92 -3.89 -3.80 -5.35
CA LEU A 92 -4.17 -5.19 -5.72
C LEU A 92 -4.65 -5.27 -7.17
N GLY A 93 -4.02 -6.13 -7.96
CA GLY A 93 -4.40 -6.47 -9.32
C GLY A 93 -5.13 -7.79 -9.43
N SER A 94 -5.23 -8.28 -10.66
CA SER A 94 -5.84 -9.57 -11.00
C SER A 94 -5.16 -10.75 -10.30
N GLY A 95 -5.92 -11.84 -10.15
CA GLY A 95 -5.51 -13.07 -9.46
C GLY A 95 -6.15 -13.17 -8.08
N SER A 96 -5.79 -14.22 -7.35
CA SER A 96 -6.25 -14.50 -5.99
C SER A 96 -5.16 -15.19 -5.17
N GLY A 97 -5.26 -15.09 -3.85
CA GLY A 97 -4.29 -15.71 -2.94
C GLY A 97 -2.87 -15.25 -3.19
N GLY A 98 -1.91 -16.14 -2.97
CA GLY A 98 -0.48 -15.84 -3.07
C GLY A 98 0.01 -15.32 -4.42
N THR A 99 -0.67 -15.70 -5.51
CA THR A 99 -0.32 -15.32 -6.88
C THR A 99 -0.89 -13.98 -7.31
N ARG A 100 -1.82 -13.40 -6.54
CA ARG A 100 -2.46 -12.14 -6.88
C ARG A 100 -1.42 -11.05 -7.07
N LEU A 101 -1.56 -10.31 -8.18
CA LEU A 101 -0.61 -9.28 -8.56
C LEU A 101 -0.74 -8.05 -7.67
N ILE A 102 0.38 -7.39 -7.43
CA ILE A 102 0.45 -6.10 -6.74
C ILE A 102 1.18 -5.11 -7.64
N TYR A 103 0.58 -3.93 -7.79
CA TYR A 103 1.15 -2.79 -8.47
C TYR A 103 1.57 -1.74 -7.45
N SER A 104 2.81 -1.26 -7.53
CA SER A 104 3.31 -0.23 -6.60
C SER A 104 4.44 0.58 -7.24
N ASN A 105 4.84 1.67 -6.58
CA ASN A 105 6.08 2.36 -6.93
C ASN A 105 7.28 1.43 -6.69
N LYS A 106 8.15 1.31 -7.68
CA LYS A 106 9.45 0.67 -7.56
C LYS A 106 10.51 1.76 -7.33
N SER A 107 10.88 1.97 -6.07
CA SER A 107 11.80 3.02 -5.63
C SER A 107 13.11 3.07 -6.43
N SER A 108 13.76 1.94 -6.68
CA SER A 108 15.05 1.90 -7.39
C SER A 108 15.00 2.38 -8.84
N THR A 109 13.81 2.49 -9.42
CA THR A 109 13.61 2.98 -10.79
C THR A 109 12.68 4.17 -10.86
N ALA A 110 12.22 4.70 -9.71
CA ALA A 110 11.21 5.76 -9.62
C ALA A 110 10.04 5.57 -10.60
N ARG A 111 9.48 4.35 -10.66
CA ARG A 111 8.45 3.99 -11.64
C ARG A 111 7.35 3.13 -11.04
N TRP A 112 6.13 3.37 -11.48
CA TRP A 112 5.01 2.47 -11.22
C TRP A 112 5.18 1.15 -11.97
N ALA A 113 5.09 0.02 -11.27
CA ALA A 113 5.30 -1.30 -11.84
C ALA A 113 4.40 -2.36 -11.21
N GLN A 114 4.21 -3.47 -11.92
CA GLN A 114 3.82 -4.73 -11.29
C GLN A 114 5.08 -5.27 -10.60
N SER A 115 5.20 -5.07 -9.29
CA SER A 115 6.46 -5.30 -8.56
C SER A 115 6.44 -6.59 -7.73
N HIS A 116 5.25 -7.04 -7.31
CA HIS A 116 5.11 -8.17 -6.41
C HIS A 116 3.87 -9.01 -6.71
N THR A 117 3.90 -10.27 -6.29
CA THR A 117 2.69 -11.01 -5.93
C THR A 117 2.48 -10.92 -4.42
N ILE A 118 1.31 -11.33 -3.90
CA ILE A 118 1.08 -11.40 -2.46
C ILE A 118 2.12 -12.26 -1.74
N ASP A 119 2.53 -13.41 -2.30
CA ASP A 119 3.56 -14.25 -1.69
C ASP A 119 4.90 -13.53 -1.58
N LYS A 120 5.33 -12.85 -2.65
CA LYS A 120 6.56 -12.06 -2.63
C LYS A 120 6.48 -10.91 -1.63
N TRP A 121 5.32 -10.27 -1.52
CA TRP A 121 5.09 -9.20 -0.55
C TRP A 121 5.14 -9.72 0.89
N LYS A 122 4.45 -10.81 1.19
CA LYS A 122 4.44 -11.47 2.51
C LYS A 122 5.84 -11.95 2.88
N SER A 123 6.54 -12.61 1.95
CA SER A 123 7.92 -13.05 2.16
C SER A 123 8.84 -11.88 2.50
N TYR A 124 8.73 -10.75 1.79
CA TYR A 124 9.62 -9.62 1.99
C TYR A 124 9.24 -8.71 3.18
N TYR A 125 8.00 -8.22 3.24
CA TYR A 125 7.56 -7.30 4.30
C TYR A 125 7.19 -8.07 5.58
N GLY A 126 6.41 -9.14 5.44
CA GLY A 126 6.04 -10.03 6.55
C GLY A 126 7.27 -10.73 7.16
N GLY A 127 8.18 -11.25 6.32
CA GLY A 127 9.45 -11.82 6.79
C GLY A 127 10.37 -10.82 7.53
N ARG A 128 10.16 -9.51 7.33
CA ARG A 128 10.84 -8.44 8.10
C ARG A 128 10.09 -8.03 9.36
N GLY A 129 9.01 -8.72 9.71
CA GLY A 129 8.18 -8.47 10.90
C GLY A 129 7.19 -7.32 10.75
N LEU A 130 6.95 -6.85 9.51
CA LEU A 130 5.90 -5.86 9.25
C LEU A 130 4.55 -6.55 9.03
N LYS A 131 3.48 -5.89 9.47
CA LYS A 131 2.11 -6.33 9.14
C LYS A 131 1.90 -6.31 7.62
N VAL A 132 1.05 -7.18 7.10
CA VAL A 132 0.57 -7.17 5.72
C VAL A 132 -0.95 -7.07 5.79
N LEU A 133 -1.49 -5.91 5.39
CA LEU A 133 -2.88 -5.56 5.61
C LEU A 133 -3.55 -5.22 4.28
N TYR A 134 -4.84 -5.53 4.17
CA TYR A 134 -5.65 -5.28 2.99
C TYR A 134 -6.83 -4.39 3.35
N TYR A 135 -7.13 -3.45 2.47
CA TYR A 135 -8.27 -2.54 2.63
C TYR A 135 -8.92 -2.29 1.26
N PRO A 136 -10.25 -2.22 1.16
CA PRO A 136 -10.88 -1.63 -0.01
C PRO A 136 -10.54 -0.14 -0.10
N LEU A 137 -10.78 0.47 -1.25
CA LEU A 137 -10.67 1.94 -1.34
C LEU A 137 -11.75 2.58 -0.44
N PRO A 138 -11.38 3.51 0.46
CA PRO A 138 -12.37 4.24 1.26
C PRO A 138 -13.39 4.86 0.31
N HIS A 139 -14.69 4.72 0.52
CA HIS A 139 -15.74 5.36 -0.31
C HIS A 139 -16.53 6.36 0.55
N LYS A 140 -17.04 7.43 -0.07
CA LYS A 140 -18.02 8.30 0.61
C LYS A 140 -19.29 7.46 0.79
N GLY A 141 -19.55 7.01 2.02
CA GLY A 141 -20.69 6.15 2.33
C GLY A 141 -20.62 5.36 3.64
N ALA A 142 -19.50 5.37 4.36
CA ALA A 142 -19.41 4.77 5.70
C ALA A 142 -19.13 5.85 6.76
N GLN A 143 -19.95 6.90 6.80
CA GLN A 143 -20.26 7.50 8.09
C GLN A 143 -21.40 6.66 8.65
N ALA A 144 -21.14 5.95 9.74
CA ALA A 144 -22.20 5.35 10.52
C ALA A 144 -23.06 6.52 11.03
N ASP A 145 -24.29 6.61 10.52
CA ASP A 145 -25.34 7.26 11.28
C ASP A 145 -25.52 6.41 12.53
N SER A 146 -25.10 6.94 13.67
CA SER A 146 -25.36 6.41 15.01
C SER A 146 -25.60 7.57 15.94
#